data_AF-A0A0G0K0C3-F1
#
_entry.id   AF-A0A0G0K0C3-F1
#
_cell.length_a   1.000
_cell.length_b   1.000
_cell.length_c   1.000
_cell.angle_alpha   90.00
_cell.angle_beta   90.00
_cell.angle_gamma   90.00
#
_symmetry.space_group_name_H-M   'P 1'
#
loop_
_entity.id
_entity.type
_entity.pdbx_description
1 polymer ?
#
loop_
_entity_poly.entity_id
_entity_poly.type
_entity_poly.pdbx_seq_one_letter_code
_entity_poly.pdbx_strand_id
1 'polypeptide(L)'
;MDIKWSADFAYAIGLFTADGSMSKDGRHFDFTSKDREQVETFAKCLNLKSKISGKSRGYSKEKKYFHIQFGDIKFYKYLLTIGLQPRKSLTIKEDIWTVTVLLIHIVIQSQT
;
A
#
# COMPACT_ATOMS: atom_id res chain seq x y z
N MET A 1 -1.13 -9.42 10.25
CA MET A 1 -2.01 -8.43 10.87
C MET A 1 -3.45 -8.87 10.75
N ASP A 2 -4.28 -8.34 11.64
CA ASP A 2 -5.72 -8.57 11.63
C ASP A 2 -6.40 -7.46 10.83
N ILE A 3 -7.35 -7.80 9.97
CA ILE A 3 -7.95 -6.86 9.03
C ILE A 3 -9.29 -6.42 9.60
N LYS A 4 -9.32 -5.17 10.09
CA LYS A 4 -10.52 -4.53 10.62
C LYS A 4 -10.67 -3.16 9.99
N TRP A 5 -11.87 -2.86 9.51
CA TRP A 5 -12.17 -1.54 9.00
C TRP A 5 -12.15 -0.49 10.12
N SER A 6 -11.41 0.58 9.89
CA SER A 6 -11.32 1.77 10.72
C SER A 6 -10.93 2.96 9.84
N ALA A 7 -11.06 4.19 10.35
CA ALA A 7 -10.60 5.38 9.63
C ALA A 7 -9.10 5.30 9.31
N ASP A 8 -8.30 4.81 10.27
CA ASP A 8 -6.85 4.60 10.09
C ASP A 8 -6.56 3.58 8.99
N PHE A 9 -7.29 2.46 8.98
CA PHE A 9 -7.12 1.45 7.94
C PHE A 9 -7.50 2.00 6.57
N ALA A 10 -8.64 2.70 6.46
CA ALA A 10 -9.08 3.31 5.21
C ALA A 10 -8.07 4.34 4.69
N TYR A 11 -7.54 5.19 5.57
CA TYR A 11 -6.48 6.15 5.24
C TYR A 11 -5.22 5.44 4.74
N ALA A 12 -4.74 4.43 5.46
CA ALA A 12 -3.54 3.69 5.09
C ALA A 12 -3.71 2.96 3.74
N ILE A 13 -4.87 2.38 3.46
CA ILE A 13 -5.17 1.72 2.19
C ILE A 13 -5.23 2.73 1.04
N GLY A 14 -5.87 3.88 1.24
CA GLY A 14 -5.91 4.95 0.24
C GLY A 14 -4.51 5.44 -0.10
N LEU A 15 -3.70 5.72 0.93
CA LEU A 15 -2.32 6.14 0.78
C LEU A 15 -1.44 5.07 0.10
N PHE A 16 -1.59 3.81 0.51
CA PHE A 16 -0.88 2.68 -0.11
C PHE A 16 -1.28 2.48 -1.57
N THR A 17 -2.53 2.73 -1.92
CA THR A 17 -3.03 2.61 -3.29
C THR A 17 -2.42 3.65 -4.23
N ALA A 18 -2.06 4.83 -3.70
CA ALA A 18 -1.43 5.91 -4.44
C ALA A 18 0.08 5.67 -4.66
N ASP A 19 0.82 5.45 -3.57
CA ASP A 19 2.30 5.47 -3.59
C ASP A 19 2.95 4.14 -3.16
N GLY A 20 2.16 3.14 -2.79
CA GLY A 20 2.62 1.83 -2.35
C GLY A 20 2.87 0.86 -3.50
N SER A 21 3.65 -0.18 -3.23
CA SER A 21 3.92 -1.25 -4.18
C SER A 21 3.88 -2.63 -3.51
N MET A 22 3.36 -3.60 -4.25
CA MET A 22 3.32 -5.02 -3.87
C MET A 22 4.37 -5.80 -4.65
N SER A 23 5.19 -6.57 -3.94
CA SER A 23 6.17 -7.47 -4.54
C SER A 23 5.47 -8.65 -5.23
N LYS A 24 6.12 -9.21 -6.25
CA LYS A 24 5.62 -10.38 -7.00
C LYS A 24 5.67 -11.67 -6.18
N ASP A 25 6.40 -11.68 -5.07
CA ASP A 25 6.55 -12.83 -4.18
C ASP A 25 5.30 -13.16 -3.35
N GLY A 26 4.23 -12.36 -3.47
CA GLY A 26 2.95 -12.69 -2.85
C GLY A 26 2.85 -12.33 -1.37
N ARG A 27 3.84 -11.62 -0.81
CA ARG A 27 3.81 -11.28 0.63
C ARG A 27 4.40 -9.94 1.00
N HIS A 28 5.33 -9.37 0.22
CA HIS A 28 6.00 -8.13 0.61
C HIS A 28 5.35 -6.88 0.03
N PHE A 29 5.42 -5.81 0.83
CA PHE A 29 4.95 -4.47 0.51
C PHE A 29 6.09 -3.48 0.73
N ASP A 30 6.14 -2.46 -0.11
CA ASP A 30 7.05 -1.32 0.03
C ASP A 30 6.22 -0.04 -0.12
N PHE A 31 6.27 0.81 0.90
CA PHE A 31 5.71 2.15 0.86
C PHE A 31 6.87 3.14 1.01
N THR A 32 7.00 4.07 0.06
CA THR A 32 8.11 5.03 0.00
C THR A 32 7.55 6.45 -0.12
N SER A 33 8.05 7.39 0.69
CA SER A 33 7.74 8.82 0.59
C SER A 33 8.97 9.68 0.86
N LYS A 34 8.97 10.94 0.39
CA LYS A 34 9.95 11.95 0.80
C LYS A 34 9.65 12.49 2.20
N ASP A 35 8.40 12.46 2.61
CA ASP A 35 7.96 12.91 3.92
C ASP A 35 8.04 11.75 4.91
N ARG A 36 8.84 11.93 5.96
CA ARG A 36 9.01 10.94 7.02
C ARG A 36 7.74 10.79 7.85
N GLU A 37 7.03 11.87 8.13
CA GLU A 37 5.82 11.87 8.94
C GLU A 37 4.73 11.04 8.25
N GLN A 38 4.65 11.12 6.92
CA GLN A 38 3.72 10.30 6.14
C GLN A 38 4.01 8.80 6.27
N VAL A 39 5.28 8.38 6.25
CA VAL A 39 5.67 6.97 6.45
C VAL A 39 5.41 6.52 7.90
N GLU A 40 5.65 7.39 8.87
CA GLU A 40 5.37 7.10 10.28
C GLU A 40 3.86 6.98 10.56
N THR A 41 3.05 7.86 9.99
CA THR A 41 1.59 7.81 10.08
C THR A 41 1.04 6.55 9.42
N PHE A 42 1.51 6.22 8.20
CA PHE A 42 1.16 4.97 7.54
C PHE A 42 1.48 3.73 8.39
N ALA A 43 2.69 3.70 8.98
CA ALA A 43 3.10 2.60 9.85
C ALA A 43 2.23 2.51 11.12
N LYS A 44 1.87 3.64 11.73
CA LYS A 44 0.98 3.70 12.90
C LYS A 44 -0.42 3.21 12.56
N CYS A 45 -1.02 3.68 11.47
CA CYS A 45 -2.36 3.28 11.04
C CYS A 45 -2.50 1.77 10.79
N LEU A 46 -1.43 1.12 10.32
CA LEU A 46 -1.39 -0.34 10.12
C LEU A 46 -0.76 -1.12 11.30
N ASN A 47 -0.39 -0.43 12.37
CA ASN A 47 0.31 -1.00 13.54
C ASN A 47 1.54 -1.85 13.15
N LEU A 48 2.34 -1.34 12.21
CA LEU A 48 3.54 -2.00 11.71
C LEU A 48 4.70 -1.83 12.69
N LYS A 49 5.42 -2.93 12.95
CA LYS A 49 6.66 -2.94 13.75
C LYS A 49 7.93 -2.87 12.90
N SER A 50 7.77 -2.78 11.58
CA SER A 50 8.90 -2.72 10.64
C SER A 50 9.68 -1.42 10.78
N LYS A 51 11.00 -1.51 10.56
CA LYS A 51 11.88 -0.35 10.60
C LYS A 51 11.67 0.56 9.40
N ILE A 52 11.51 1.86 9.65
CA ILE A 52 11.58 2.90 8.62
C ILE A 52 13.05 3.14 8.28
N SER A 53 13.39 3.06 7.00
CA SER A 53 14.76 3.21 6.53
C SER A 53 14.87 4.16 5.33
N GLY A 54 16.06 4.75 5.16
CA GLY A 54 16.34 5.64 4.04
C GLY A 54 16.67 4.87 2.75
N LYS A 55 16.05 5.25 1.65
CA LYS A 55 16.26 4.75 0.29
C LYS A 55 16.89 5.86 -0.56
N SER A 56 17.83 5.48 -1.42
CA SER A 56 18.39 6.36 -2.45
C SER A 56 17.96 5.88 -3.83
N ARG A 57 18.00 6.77 -4.83
CA ARG A 57 17.80 6.39 -6.23
C ARG A 57 19.15 5.93 -6.80
N GLY A 58 19.21 4.71 -7.32
CA GLY A 58 20.38 4.16 -8.03
C GLY A 58 21.67 4.19 -7.21
N TYR A 59 22.74 4.74 -7.79
CA TYR A 59 24.06 4.84 -7.18
C TYR A 59 24.25 6.05 -6.26
N SER A 60 23.20 6.84 -6.02
CA SER A 60 23.32 7.99 -5.13
C SER A 60 23.55 7.54 -3.68
N LYS A 61 24.54 8.14 -3.03
CA LYS A 61 24.82 7.91 -1.59
C LYS A 61 23.82 8.66 -0.70
N GLU A 62 23.07 9.61 -1.25
CA GLU A 62 22.14 10.45 -0.49
C GLU A 62 20.77 9.78 -0.36
N LYS A 63 20.40 9.44 0.88
CA LYS A 63 19.13 8.79 1.21
C LYS A 63 18.01 9.82 1.39
N LYS A 64 17.47 10.30 0.27
CA LYS A 64 16.41 11.33 0.25
C LYS A 64 15.00 10.82 0.53
N TYR A 65 14.79 9.51 0.48
CA TYR A 65 13.45 8.92 0.57
C TYR A 65 13.36 8.05 1.82
N PHE A 66 12.26 8.13 2.54
CA PHE A 66 11.93 7.22 3.63
C PHE A 66 11.06 6.11 3.08
N HIS A 67 11.29 4.89 3.52
CA HIS A 67 10.43 3.78 3.16
C HIS A 67 10.28 2.81 4.32
N ILE A 68 9.18 2.07 4.27
CA ILE A 68 8.90 0.95 5.16
C ILE A 68 8.58 -0.27 4.31
N GLN A 69 9.25 -1.38 4.61
CA GLN A 69 9.01 -2.67 4.01
C GLN A 69 8.45 -3.63 5.06
N PHE A 70 7.40 -4.36 4.70
CA PHE A 70 6.80 -5.35 5.57
C PHE A 70 6.23 -6.52 4.76
N GLY A 71 6.03 -7.65 5.43
CA GLY A 71 5.52 -8.87 4.82
C GLY A 71 4.24 -9.35 5.51
N ASP A 72 3.17 -9.57 4.75
CA ASP A 72 1.92 -10.12 5.27
C ASP A 72 1.09 -10.83 4.19
N ILE A 73 1.00 -12.15 4.27
CA ILE A 73 0.26 -12.97 3.30
C ILE A 73 -1.26 -12.74 3.39
N LYS A 74 -1.80 -12.57 4.59
CA LYS A 74 -3.25 -12.39 4.78
C LYS A 74 -3.69 -11.07 4.18
N PHE A 75 -2.92 -10.02 4.46
CA PHE A 75 -3.15 -8.71 3.88
C PHE A 75 -2.99 -8.73 2.36
N TYR A 76 -1.98 -9.42 1.85
CA TYR A 76 -1.74 -9.51 0.41
C TYR A 76 -2.95 -10.11 -0.31
N LYS A 77 -3.47 -11.22 0.20
CA LYS A 77 -4.67 -11.86 -0.34
C LYS A 77 -5.89 -10.94 -0.24
N TYR A 78 -6.06 -10.24 0.88
CA TYR A 78 -7.14 -9.27 1.03
C TYR A 78 -7.07 -8.13 0.00
N LEU A 79 -5.88 -7.55 -0.22
CA LEU A 79 -5.70 -6.52 -1.24
C LEU A 79 -6.04 -7.04 -2.64
N LEU A 80 -5.66 -8.28 -2.97
CA LEU A 80 -6.08 -8.93 -4.22
C LEU A 80 -7.61 -9.03 -4.32
N THR A 81 -8.31 -9.38 -3.23
CA THR A 81 -9.79 -9.49 -3.24
C THR A 81 -10.51 -8.16 -3.48
N ILE A 82 -9.91 -7.04 -3.09
CA ILE A 82 -10.45 -5.69 -3.37
C ILE A 82 -9.93 -5.09 -4.68
N GLY A 83 -9.19 -5.88 -5.50
CA GLY A 83 -8.74 -5.49 -6.83
C GLY A 83 -7.37 -4.81 -6.90
N LEU A 84 -6.61 -4.75 -5.81
CA LEU A 84 -5.23 -4.26 -5.81
C LEU A 84 -4.27 -5.37 -6.24
N GLN A 85 -3.58 -5.16 -7.36
CA GLN A 85 -2.66 -6.15 -7.94
C GLN A 85 -1.19 -5.68 -7.90
N PRO A 86 -0.24 -6.61 -7.73
CA PRO A 86 1.19 -6.33 -7.91
C PRO A 86 1.47 -5.89 -9.35
N ARG A 87 2.47 -5.02 -9.54
CA ARG A 87 2.77 -4.38 -10.84
C ARG A 87 1.56 -3.67 -11.46
N LYS A 88 0.78 -2.96 -10.64
CA LYS A 88 -0.33 -2.13 -11.12
C LYS A 88 0.03 -1.30 -12.37
N SER A 89 1.26 -0.75 -12.44
CA SER A 89 1.76 0.03 -13.58
C SER A 89 2.08 -0.76 -14.87
N LEU A 90 2.25 -2.09 -14.82
CA LEU A 90 2.64 -2.93 -15.98
C LEU A 90 1.55 -3.94 -16.37
N THR A 91 0.52 -4.11 -15.54
CA THR A 91 -0.64 -4.98 -15.80
C THR A 91 -1.81 -4.20 -16.40
N ILE A 92 -1.72 -2.86 -16.48
CA ILE A 92 -2.66 -2.03 -17.23
C ILE A 92 -2.45 -2.29 -18.73
N LYS A 93 -3.27 -3.17 -19.31
CA LYS A 93 -3.44 -3.28 -20.76
C LYS A 93 -4.82 -2.87 -21.25
N GLU A 94 -5.88 -3.00 -20.44
CA GLU A 94 -7.19 -2.45 -20.77
C GLU A 94 -8.03 -2.22 -19.49
N ASP A 95 -8.85 -1.17 -19.55
CA ASP A 95 -10.02 -0.83 -18.71
C ASP A 95 -9.82 -0.33 -17.27
N ILE A 96 -9.51 0.97 -17.19
CA ILE A 96 -9.45 1.82 -15.98
C ILE A 96 -10.83 1.97 -15.28
N TRP A 97 -11.93 1.75 -15.99
CA TRP A 97 -13.27 2.00 -15.47
C TRP A 97 -13.76 0.92 -14.51
N THR A 98 -13.41 -0.35 -14.72
CA THR A 98 -13.95 -1.46 -13.93
C THR A 98 -13.39 -1.49 -12.51
N VAL A 99 -12.08 -1.24 -12.35
CA VAL A 99 -11.40 -1.32 -11.04
C VAL A 99 -11.73 -0.10 -10.16
N THR A 100 -11.84 1.08 -10.77
CA THR A 100 -12.16 2.32 -10.04
C THR A 100 -13.62 2.31 -9.57
N VAL A 101 -14.54 1.83 -10.41
CA VAL A 101 -15.97 1.71 -10.06
C VAL A 101 -16.18 0.62 -9.00
N LEU A 102 -15.45 -0.50 -9.04
CA LEU A 102 -15.50 -1.54 -7.99
C LEU A 102 -14.95 -1.05 -6.65
N LEU A 103 -13.84 -0.29 -6.63
CA LEU A 103 -13.31 0.27 -5.38
C LEU A 103 -14.28 1.26 -4.75
N ILE A 104 -14.95 2.10 -5.54
CA ILE A 104 -15.99 3.02 -5.03
C ILE A 104 -17.19 2.21 -4.49
N HIS A 105 -17.67 1.19 -5.19
CA HIS A 105 -18.78 0.36 -4.71
C HIS A 105 -18.44 -0.44 -3.45
N ILE A 106 -17.23 -1.00 -3.34
CA ILE A 106 -16.79 -1.75 -2.15
C ILE A 106 -16.64 -0.81 -0.94
N VAL A 107 -16.08 0.38 -1.15
CA VAL A 107 -15.96 1.40 -0.07
C VAL A 107 -17.33 1.88 0.38
N ILE A 108 -18.32 2.01 -0.53
CA ILE A 108 -19.69 2.41 -0.18
C ILE A 108 -20.43 1.27 0.53
N GLN A 109 -20.27 0.01 0.12
CA GLN A 109 -20.99 -1.12 0.72
C GLN A 109 -20.42 -1.63 2.04
N SER A 110 -19.19 -1.25 2.43
CA SER A 110 -18.63 -1.62 3.74
C SER A 110 -18.95 -0.61 4.85
N GLN A 111 -19.72 0.44 4.55
CA GLN A 111 -20.12 1.51 5.50
C GLN A 111 -21.61 1.43 5.90
N THR A 112 -22.30 0.35 5.51
CA THR A 112 -23.69 0.01 5.89
C THR A 112 -23.72 -1.32 6.61
#